data_AF-A0A7C6XQL6-F1
#
_entry.id   AF-A0A7C6XQL6-F1
#
_cell.length_a   1.000
_cell.length_b   1.000
_cell.length_c   1.000
_cell.angle_alpha   90.00
_cell.angle_beta   90.00
_cell.angle_gamma   90.00
#
_symmetry.space_group_name_H-M   'P 1'
#
loop_
_entity.id
_entity.type
_entity.pdbx_description
1 polymer ?
#
loop_
_entity_poly.entity_id
_entity_poly.type
_entity_poly.pdbx_seq_one_letter_code
_entity_poly.pdbx_strand_id
1 'polypeptide(L)'
;EGLKAERRFNHGSKSGLFGIEMVTLENGGIVKSIHGGLYKNSVWYTVYGSKGRMECAREDARAGHVDRLYVNYDDVEEAYWTEGNSHFKDYVPSERLKESSATFGHGGSDFYSMYNFVKKINGDEDADTIDVYEALDMFLPGHFAYQSILDGGASKLIPDLRDKSIRDKWRNDTACTIPSVAGDMLLPTSVNGTPEIPASIYEEVARRWEKEKEARKRG
;
A
#
# COMPACT_ATOMS: atom_id res chain seq x y z
N GLU A 1 6.34 12.73 17.59
CA GLU A 1 6.63 11.27 17.56
C GLU A 1 7.21 10.78 16.22
N GLY A 2 6.73 11.24 15.05
CA GLY A 2 7.26 10.80 13.75
C GLY A 2 8.76 11.05 13.48
N LEU A 3 9.41 11.94 14.25
CA LEU A 3 10.84 12.24 14.15
C LEU A 3 11.72 11.45 15.14
N LYS A 4 11.11 10.74 16.10
CA LYS A 4 11.81 9.93 17.12
C LYS A 4 11.43 8.46 16.95
N ALA A 5 11.66 7.92 15.75
CA ALA A 5 11.37 6.54 15.45
C ALA A 5 12.43 5.57 16.02
N GLU A 6 12.80 5.73 17.31
CA GLU A 6 13.78 4.88 18.00
C GLU A 6 13.53 3.41 17.72
N ARG A 7 12.25 3.00 17.66
CA ARG A 7 11.88 1.61 17.32
C ARG A 7 12.48 1.12 16.01
N ARG A 8 12.31 1.82 14.89
CA ARG A 8 12.82 1.34 13.59
C ARG A 8 14.32 1.56 13.45
N PHE A 9 14.84 2.64 14.03
CA PHE A 9 16.29 2.89 14.12
C PHE A 9 17.01 1.77 14.87
N ASN A 10 16.45 1.30 15.99
CA ASN A 10 16.97 0.19 16.79
C ASN A 10 16.92 -1.18 16.07
N HIS A 11 16.36 -1.22 14.86
CA HIS A 11 16.37 -2.41 13.98
C HIS A 11 17.13 -2.18 12.67
N GLY A 12 17.88 -1.08 12.55
CA GLY A 12 18.70 -0.84 11.36
C GLY A 12 18.01 -0.08 10.22
N SER A 13 16.77 0.41 10.43
CA SER A 13 16.01 1.12 9.39
C SER A 13 16.52 2.54 9.21
N LYS A 14 16.76 2.93 7.96
CA LYS A 14 17.17 4.29 7.57
C LYS A 14 16.03 5.16 7.03
N SER A 15 14.85 4.58 6.82
CA SER A 15 13.68 5.26 6.26
C SER A 15 12.86 5.99 7.32
N GLY A 16 12.03 6.93 6.86
CA GLY A 16 10.96 7.51 7.66
C GLY A 16 9.98 6.45 8.19
N LEU A 17 9.31 6.76 9.31
CA LEU A 17 8.42 5.80 9.97
C LEU A 17 7.09 5.61 9.22
N PHE A 18 6.53 6.70 8.72
CA PHE A 18 5.25 6.72 8.02
C PHE A 18 5.24 7.85 6.99
N GLY A 19 4.31 7.76 6.05
CA GLY A 19 4.05 8.77 5.03
C GLY A 19 2.56 8.85 4.74
N ILE A 20 2.15 9.99 4.20
CA ILE A 20 0.81 10.19 3.65
C ILE A 20 0.97 10.68 2.22
N GLU A 21 0.17 10.11 1.33
CA GLU A 21 0.04 10.58 -0.05
C GLU A 21 -1.42 10.92 -0.32
N MET A 22 -1.62 12.00 -1.08
CA MET A 22 -2.92 12.41 -1.60
C MET A 22 -2.77 12.56 -3.11
N VAL A 23 -3.57 11.80 -3.85
CA VAL A 23 -3.53 11.74 -5.31
C VAL A 23 -4.84 12.31 -5.85
N THR A 24 -4.75 13.27 -6.76
CA THR A 24 -5.90 13.71 -7.56
C THR A 24 -5.87 12.93 -8.87
N LEU A 25 -6.95 12.20 -9.13
CA LEU A 25 -7.14 11.43 -10.35
C LEU A 25 -7.56 12.36 -11.50
N GLU A 26 -7.39 11.89 -12.74
CA GLU A 26 -7.74 12.67 -13.95
C GLU A 26 -9.22 13.03 -14.01
N ASN A 27 -10.09 12.24 -13.39
CA ASN A 27 -11.53 12.50 -13.26
C ASN A 27 -11.89 13.43 -12.09
N GLY A 28 -10.90 14.00 -11.39
CA GLY A 28 -11.09 14.88 -10.23
C GLY A 28 -11.33 14.14 -8.90
N GLY A 29 -11.39 12.81 -8.90
CA GLY A 29 -11.44 12.00 -7.68
C GLY A 29 -10.18 12.17 -6.83
N ILE A 30 -10.31 11.98 -5.52
CA ILE A 30 -9.19 12.11 -4.58
C ILE A 30 -8.98 10.79 -3.85
N VAL A 31 -7.75 10.29 -3.86
CA VAL A 31 -7.30 9.13 -3.08
C VAL A 31 -6.37 9.62 -1.99
N LYS A 32 -6.57 9.17 -0.76
CA LYS A 32 -5.66 9.40 0.37
C LYS A 32 -5.19 8.06 0.90
N SER A 33 -3.88 7.87 0.95
CA SER A 33 -3.28 6.67 1.53
C SER A 33 -2.25 7.02 2.61
N ILE A 34 -2.24 6.24 3.69
CA ILE A 34 -1.30 6.38 4.80
C ILE A 34 -0.50 5.09 4.89
N HIS A 35 0.82 5.23 4.83
CA HIS A 35 1.74 4.11 4.72
C HIS A 35 2.75 4.10 5.85
N GLY A 36 3.33 2.93 6.11
CA GLY A 36 4.53 2.78 6.92
C GLY A 36 4.36 1.91 8.16
N GLY A 37 5.35 1.97 9.04
CA GLY A 37 5.45 1.16 10.24
C GLY A 37 4.66 1.68 11.41
N LEU A 38 3.36 1.95 11.22
CA LEU A 38 2.47 2.28 12.31
C LEU A 38 2.41 1.12 13.33
N TYR A 39 2.13 1.45 14.59
CA TYR A 39 2.43 0.54 15.71
C TYR A 39 1.71 -0.82 15.65
N LYS A 40 0.48 -0.83 15.13
CA LYS A 40 -0.37 -2.01 14.90
C LYS A 40 -0.76 -2.08 13.43
N ASN A 41 -0.99 -3.30 12.94
CA ASN A 41 -1.57 -3.49 11.61
C ASN A 41 -2.95 -2.83 11.57
N SER A 42 -3.23 -2.09 10.50
CA SER A 42 -4.56 -1.52 10.28
C SER A 42 -4.76 -1.27 8.79
N VAL A 43 -5.51 -2.17 8.17
CA VAL A 43 -5.98 -1.97 6.79
C VAL A 43 -7.42 -1.53 6.87
N TRP A 44 -7.71 -0.34 6.36
CA TRP A 44 -9.05 0.21 6.40
C TRP A 44 -9.35 1.01 5.14
N TYR A 45 -10.39 0.59 4.44
CA TYR A 45 -10.85 1.21 3.21
C TYR A 45 -12.14 1.97 3.46
N THR A 46 -12.25 3.13 2.82
CA THR A 46 -13.50 3.88 2.71
C THR A 46 -13.55 4.55 1.34
N VAL A 47 -14.71 4.48 0.70
CA VAL A 47 -14.97 5.04 -0.63
C VAL A 47 -16.26 5.84 -0.54
N TYR A 48 -16.26 7.04 -1.13
CA TYR A 48 -17.40 7.94 -1.19
C TYR A 48 -17.73 8.21 -2.65
N GLY A 49 -19.02 8.22 -2.97
CA GLY A 49 -19.56 8.62 -4.26
C GLY A 49 -20.79 9.50 -4.08
N SER A 50 -21.36 10.00 -5.18
CA SER A 50 -22.51 10.90 -5.16
C SER A 50 -23.78 10.28 -4.57
N LYS A 51 -23.85 8.93 -4.55
CA LYS A 51 -25.00 8.16 -4.05
C LYS A 51 -24.72 7.43 -2.74
N GLY A 52 -23.60 7.67 -2.07
CA GLY A 52 -23.33 7.02 -0.79
C GLY A 52 -21.87 6.68 -0.55
N ARG A 53 -21.67 5.71 0.34
CA ARG A 53 -20.34 5.30 0.82
C ARG A 53 -20.27 3.80 1.10
N MET A 54 -19.05 3.29 1.01
CA MET A 54 -18.70 1.94 1.42
C MET A 54 -17.46 2.01 2.30
N GLU A 55 -17.41 1.21 3.37
CA GLU A 55 -16.23 1.05 4.20
C GLU A 55 -16.11 -0.39 4.71
N CYS A 56 -14.89 -0.84 4.98
CA CYS A 56 -14.69 -2.09 5.71
C CYS A 56 -14.71 -1.85 7.23
N ALA A 57 -14.89 -2.92 8.02
CA ALA A 57 -14.91 -2.80 9.47
C ALA A 57 -13.55 -2.37 10.03
N ARG A 58 -13.57 -1.57 11.10
CA ARG A 58 -12.36 -1.14 11.80
C ARG A 58 -11.74 -2.34 12.55
N GLU A 59 -10.42 -2.37 12.61
CA GLU A 59 -9.68 -3.45 13.28
C GLU A 59 -10.15 -3.66 14.73
N ASP A 60 -10.11 -2.62 15.55
CA ASP A 60 -10.44 -2.73 16.98
C ASP A 60 -11.94 -2.92 17.27
N ALA A 61 -12.81 -2.73 16.27
CA ALA A 61 -14.24 -3.02 16.41
C ALA A 61 -14.51 -4.54 16.47
N ARG A 62 -13.53 -5.39 16.09
CA ARG A 62 -13.64 -6.86 16.09
C ARG A 62 -14.88 -7.39 15.35
N ALA A 63 -15.25 -6.68 14.29
CA ALA A 63 -16.44 -6.96 13.49
C ALA A 63 -16.09 -7.57 12.12
N GLY A 64 -15.00 -8.35 12.02
CA GLY A 64 -14.57 -8.97 10.75
C GLY A 64 -13.61 -8.12 9.91
N HIS A 65 -13.10 -7.01 10.44
CA HIS A 65 -12.00 -6.23 9.85
C HIS A 65 -12.20 -5.93 8.35
N VAL A 66 -11.19 -6.16 7.51
CA VAL A 66 -11.26 -5.99 6.06
C VAL A 66 -12.26 -6.91 5.35
N ASP A 67 -12.70 -8.00 5.98
CA ASP A 67 -13.58 -9.00 5.35
C ASP A 67 -15.07 -8.60 5.40
N ARG A 68 -15.45 -7.64 6.24
CA ARG A 68 -16.82 -7.15 6.35
C ARG A 68 -16.95 -5.78 5.72
N LEU A 69 -17.97 -5.62 4.87
CA LEU A 69 -18.32 -4.36 4.23
C LEU A 69 -19.60 -3.78 4.83
N TYR A 70 -19.56 -2.48 5.10
CA TYR A 70 -20.72 -1.64 5.35
C TYR A 70 -20.95 -0.76 4.13
N VAL A 71 -22.12 -0.90 3.50
CA VAL A 71 -22.51 -0.13 2.32
C VAL A 71 -23.75 0.67 2.68
N ASN A 72 -23.67 1.99 2.56
CA ASN A 72 -24.78 2.91 2.75
C ASN A 72 -24.96 3.69 1.45
N TYR A 73 -26.12 3.58 0.82
CA TYR A 73 -26.37 4.20 -0.48
C TYR A 73 -27.82 4.61 -0.66
N ASP A 74 -28.01 5.58 -1.54
CA ASP A 74 -29.30 6.12 -1.93
C ASP A 74 -29.64 5.72 -3.38
N ASP A 75 -30.94 5.62 -3.70
CA ASP A 75 -31.39 5.29 -5.07
C ASP A 75 -30.99 6.38 -6.10
N VAL A 76 -31.05 7.64 -5.67
CA VAL A 76 -30.70 8.83 -6.46
C VAL A 76 -29.79 9.76 -5.65
N GLU A 77 -29.11 10.67 -6.36
CA GLU A 77 -28.26 11.68 -5.73
C GLU A 77 -29.10 12.62 -4.86
N GLU A 78 -28.50 13.15 -3.79
CA GLU A 78 -29.13 14.09 -2.84
C GLU A 78 -30.35 13.55 -2.06
N ALA A 79 -30.63 12.24 -2.12
CA ALA A 79 -31.78 11.66 -1.41
C ALA A 79 -31.52 11.34 0.08
N TYR A 80 -30.40 11.78 0.65
CA TYR A 80 -29.97 11.49 2.02
C TYR A 80 -31.05 11.75 3.11
N TRP A 81 -31.93 12.74 2.88
CA TRP A 81 -33.02 13.10 3.80
C TRP A 81 -34.40 12.59 3.36
N THR A 82 -34.47 11.81 2.28
CA THR A 82 -35.73 11.33 1.71
C THR A 82 -36.07 9.98 2.31
N GLU A 83 -37.15 9.92 3.07
CA GLU A 83 -37.64 8.67 3.66
C GLU A 83 -37.83 7.59 2.58
N GLY A 84 -37.38 6.38 2.86
CA GLY A 84 -37.50 5.23 1.96
C GLY A 84 -36.50 5.17 0.80
N ASN A 85 -35.57 6.13 0.66
CA ASN A 85 -34.57 6.12 -0.43
C ASN A 85 -33.17 5.67 0.00
N SER A 86 -32.93 5.53 1.30
CA SER A 86 -31.63 5.13 1.85
C SER A 86 -31.59 3.66 2.21
N HIS A 87 -30.54 2.98 1.77
CA HIS A 87 -30.31 1.56 1.95
C HIS A 87 -29.03 1.32 2.74
N PHE A 88 -29.05 0.32 3.61
CA PHE A 88 -27.88 -0.14 4.34
C PHE A 88 -27.70 -1.64 4.14
N LYS A 89 -26.48 -2.05 3.81
CA LYS A 89 -26.07 -3.45 3.76
C LYS A 89 -24.84 -3.65 4.62
N ASP A 90 -24.87 -4.71 5.42
CA ASP A 90 -23.76 -5.23 6.19
C ASP A 90 -23.58 -6.70 5.80
N TYR A 91 -22.45 -7.02 5.16
CA TYR A 91 -22.17 -8.37 4.72
C TYR A 91 -20.68 -8.65 4.62
N VAL A 92 -20.36 -9.95 4.62
CA VAL A 92 -19.05 -10.47 4.26
C VAL A 92 -19.17 -10.97 2.81
N PRO A 93 -18.40 -10.43 1.84
CA PRO A 93 -18.44 -10.90 0.47
C PRO A 93 -18.17 -12.40 0.37
N SER A 94 -18.93 -13.09 -0.49
CA SER A 94 -18.67 -14.51 -0.76
C SER A 94 -17.47 -14.67 -1.68
N GLU A 95 -16.44 -15.36 -1.22
CA GLU A 95 -15.28 -15.72 -2.04
C GLU A 95 -15.57 -16.93 -2.93
N ARG A 96 -15.28 -16.80 -4.24
CA ARG A 96 -15.53 -17.85 -5.24
C ARG A 96 -14.76 -19.15 -4.97
N LEU A 97 -13.59 -19.06 -4.33
CA LEU A 97 -12.66 -20.19 -4.11
C LEU A 97 -12.20 -20.31 -2.64
N LYS A 98 -13.09 -19.92 -1.71
CA LYS A 98 -12.78 -19.79 -0.27
C LYS A 98 -12.10 -21.02 0.35
N GLU A 99 -12.52 -22.22 -0.02
CA GLU A 99 -11.93 -23.46 0.51
C GLU A 99 -10.49 -23.67 0.03
N SER A 100 -10.20 -23.29 -1.22
CA SER A 100 -8.86 -23.41 -1.81
C SER A 100 -7.92 -22.31 -1.32
N SER A 101 -8.42 -21.11 -1.04
CA SER A 101 -7.62 -19.99 -0.53
C SER A 101 -7.28 -20.10 0.97
N ALA A 102 -8.11 -20.80 1.76
CA ALA A 102 -8.00 -20.83 3.21
C ALA A 102 -6.67 -21.37 3.79
N THR A 103 -5.92 -22.16 3.01
CA THR A 103 -4.63 -22.74 3.43
C THR A 103 -3.42 -21.89 3.05
N PHE A 104 -3.63 -20.80 2.32
CA PHE A 104 -2.58 -19.88 1.87
C PHE A 104 -2.35 -18.74 2.87
N GLY A 105 -1.18 -18.10 2.75
CA GLY A 105 -0.80 -16.96 3.57
C GLY A 105 -1.69 -15.72 3.34
N HIS A 106 -1.51 -14.71 4.21
CA HIS A 106 -2.13 -13.38 4.08
C HIS A 106 -3.66 -13.42 3.87
N GLY A 107 -4.37 -14.25 4.66
CA GLY A 107 -5.83 -14.37 4.58
C GLY A 107 -6.32 -15.03 3.28
N GLY A 108 -5.46 -15.77 2.57
CA GLY A 108 -5.77 -16.41 1.30
C GLY A 108 -5.50 -15.54 0.06
N SER A 109 -5.06 -14.29 0.22
CA SER A 109 -4.73 -13.42 -0.92
C SER A 109 -3.59 -13.96 -1.79
N ASP A 110 -2.60 -14.63 -1.19
CA ASP A 110 -1.48 -15.26 -1.92
C ASP A 110 -1.95 -16.32 -2.93
N PHE A 111 -3.08 -16.99 -2.66
CA PHE A 111 -3.68 -17.97 -3.57
C PHE A 111 -4.16 -17.30 -4.86
N TYR A 112 -4.90 -16.21 -4.76
CA TYR A 112 -5.52 -15.55 -5.92
C TYR A 112 -4.47 -14.98 -6.87
N SER A 113 -3.38 -14.43 -6.35
CA SER A 113 -2.24 -13.96 -7.15
C SER A 113 -1.66 -15.08 -8.02
N MET A 114 -1.35 -16.24 -7.43
CA MET A 114 -0.80 -17.37 -8.16
C MET A 114 -1.83 -18.04 -9.07
N TYR A 115 -3.08 -18.14 -8.63
CA TYR A 115 -4.18 -18.71 -9.39
C TYR A 115 -4.39 -17.94 -10.70
N ASN A 116 -4.52 -16.61 -10.64
CA ASN A 116 -4.71 -15.80 -11.84
C ASN A 116 -3.45 -15.75 -12.71
N PHE A 117 -2.24 -15.72 -12.13
CA PHE A 117 -1.00 -15.82 -12.89
C PHE A 117 -0.95 -17.12 -13.73
N VAL A 118 -1.24 -18.27 -13.12
CA VAL A 118 -1.24 -19.57 -13.81
C VAL A 118 -2.36 -19.64 -14.86
N LYS A 119 -3.54 -19.08 -14.58
CA LYS A 119 -4.62 -18.96 -15.59
C LYS A 119 -4.14 -18.17 -16.81
N LYS A 120 -3.54 -17.00 -16.61
CA LYS A 120 -3.11 -16.10 -17.69
C LYS A 120 -2.05 -16.74 -18.59
N ILE A 121 -1.03 -17.39 -18.03
CA ILE A 121 0.02 -18.05 -18.84
C ILE A 121 -0.50 -19.27 -19.61
N ASN A 122 -1.63 -19.85 -19.18
CA ASN A 122 -2.32 -20.93 -19.90
C ASN A 122 -3.31 -20.42 -20.96
N GLY A 123 -3.36 -19.11 -21.21
CA GLY A 123 -4.17 -18.51 -22.27
C GLY A 123 -5.59 -18.13 -21.86
N ASP A 124 -5.91 -18.12 -20.57
CA ASP A 124 -7.18 -17.56 -20.10
C ASP A 124 -7.09 -16.03 -20.10
N GLU A 125 -7.77 -15.40 -21.06
CA GLU A 125 -7.77 -13.94 -21.21
C GLU A 125 -8.59 -13.22 -20.11
N ASP A 126 -9.49 -13.94 -19.44
CA ASP A 126 -10.32 -13.44 -18.34
C ASP A 126 -9.65 -13.63 -16.95
N ALA A 127 -8.37 -13.99 -16.91
CA ALA A 127 -7.60 -14.02 -15.67
C ALA A 127 -7.42 -12.61 -15.12
N ASP A 128 -7.72 -12.43 -13.83
CA ASP A 128 -7.60 -11.14 -13.14
C ASP A 128 -6.13 -10.89 -12.74
N THR A 129 -5.41 -10.18 -13.60
CA THR A 129 -3.97 -9.93 -13.47
C THR A 129 -3.67 -8.44 -13.56
N ILE A 130 -2.62 -8.03 -12.84
CA ILE A 130 -2.04 -6.69 -12.93
C ILE A 130 -0.95 -6.72 -14.00
N ASP A 131 -1.10 -5.92 -15.06
CA ASP A 131 -0.08 -5.78 -16.10
C ASP A 131 1.07 -4.84 -15.69
N VAL A 132 2.06 -4.66 -16.56
CA VAL A 132 3.23 -3.82 -16.26
C VAL A 132 2.87 -2.35 -16.04
N TYR A 133 1.86 -1.82 -16.72
CA TYR A 133 1.46 -0.42 -16.59
C TYR A 133 0.55 -0.21 -15.39
N GLU A 134 -0.34 -1.15 -15.07
CA GLU A 134 -1.10 -1.13 -13.82
C GLU A 134 -0.17 -1.23 -12.60
N ALA A 135 0.85 -2.09 -12.66
CA ALA A 135 1.88 -2.15 -11.62
C ALA A 135 2.65 -0.82 -11.49
N LEU A 136 2.91 -0.14 -12.61
CA LEU A 136 3.50 1.20 -12.60
C LEU A 136 2.55 2.24 -12.00
N ASP A 137 1.26 2.20 -12.29
CA ASP A 137 0.27 3.10 -11.69
C ASP A 137 0.14 2.92 -10.17
N MET A 138 0.39 1.71 -9.67
CA MET A 138 0.45 1.43 -8.22
C MET A 138 1.77 1.88 -7.59
N PHE A 139 2.88 1.87 -8.35
CA PHE A 139 4.21 2.20 -7.87
C PHE A 139 4.51 3.71 -7.89
N LEU A 140 4.19 4.38 -8.99
CA LEU A 140 4.60 5.76 -9.26
C LEU A 140 4.07 6.77 -8.24
N PRO A 141 2.82 6.70 -7.75
CA PRO A 141 2.32 7.59 -6.71
C PRO A 141 3.21 7.60 -5.47
N GLY A 142 3.61 6.42 -4.98
CA GLY A 142 4.50 6.30 -3.81
C GLY A 142 5.91 6.84 -4.08
N HIS A 143 6.44 6.59 -5.29
CA HIS A 143 7.74 7.13 -5.70
C HIS A 143 7.74 8.67 -5.74
N PHE A 144 6.74 9.27 -6.39
CA PHE A 144 6.62 10.73 -6.48
C PHE A 144 6.14 11.38 -5.18
N ALA A 145 5.40 10.67 -4.32
CA ALA A 145 5.12 11.11 -2.96
C ALA A 145 6.42 11.24 -2.15
N TYR A 146 7.38 10.32 -2.34
CA TYR A 146 8.70 10.48 -1.73
C TYR A 146 9.46 11.69 -2.26
N GLN A 147 9.48 11.91 -3.57
CA GLN A 147 10.07 13.13 -4.15
C GLN A 147 9.36 14.41 -3.67
N SER A 148 8.04 14.36 -3.49
CA SER A 148 7.25 15.45 -2.90
C SER A 148 7.71 15.76 -1.48
N ILE A 149 7.92 14.74 -0.64
CA ILE A 149 8.47 14.90 0.73
C ILE A 149 9.82 15.61 0.71
N LEU A 150 10.72 15.24 -0.22
CA LEU A 150 12.03 15.88 -0.35
C LEU A 150 11.94 17.34 -0.82
N ASP A 151 10.87 17.69 -1.54
CA ASP A 151 10.58 19.03 -2.04
C ASP A 151 9.53 19.77 -1.17
N GLY A 152 9.60 19.57 0.15
CA GLY A 152 8.75 20.31 1.11
C GLY A 152 7.24 20.05 0.99
N GLY A 153 6.84 18.94 0.37
CA GLY A 153 5.44 18.58 0.14
C GLY A 153 4.83 19.15 -1.14
N ALA A 154 5.66 19.65 -2.08
CA ALA A 154 5.18 20.16 -3.35
C ALA A 154 4.48 19.07 -4.18
N SER A 155 3.36 19.40 -4.83
CA SER A 155 2.65 18.47 -5.71
C SER A 155 3.53 18.00 -6.86
N LYS A 156 3.42 16.71 -7.18
CA LYS A 156 4.14 16.07 -8.30
C LYS A 156 3.14 15.51 -9.30
N LEU A 157 3.38 15.76 -10.59
CA LEU A 157 2.62 15.12 -11.65
C LEU A 157 3.08 13.67 -11.80
N ILE A 158 2.15 12.72 -11.76
CA ILE A 158 2.45 11.32 -12.02
C ILE A 158 2.48 11.13 -13.54
N PRO A 159 3.59 10.65 -14.12
CA PRO A 159 3.69 10.48 -15.57
C PRO A 159 2.89 9.26 -16.03
N ASP A 160 2.08 9.43 -17.07
CA ASP A 160 1.53 8.28 -17.79
C ASP A 160 2.62 7.64 -18.66
N LEU A 161 3.18 6.53 -18.17
CA LEU A 161 4.25 5.81 -18.85
C LEU A 161 3.76 4.95 -20.01
N ARG A 162 2.45 4.89 -20.30
CA ARG A 162 1.92 4.27 -21.52
C ARG A 162 2.31 5.10 -22.74
N ASP A 163 2.28 6.43 -22.63
CA ASP A 163 2.78 7.34 -23.66
C ASP A 163 4.30 7.22 -23.80
N LYS A 164 4.75 6.75 -24.97
CA LYS A 164 6.17 6.60 -25.29
C LYS A 164 6.93 7.92 -25.18
N SER A 165 6.34 9.04 -25.58
CA SER A 165 6.96 10.36 -25.55
C SER A 165 7.20 10.86 -24.12
N ILE A 166 6.30 10.52 -23.19
CA ILE A 166 6.47 10.77 -21.75
C ILE A 166 7.52 9.81 -21.20
N ARG A 167 7.37 8.51 -21.46
CA ARG A 167 8.30 7.46 -21.00
C ARG A 167 9.75 7.72 -21.41
N ASP A 168 9.98 8.22 -22.63
CA ASP A 168 11.32 8.52 -23.11
C ASP A 168 12.02 9.64 -22.31
N LYS A 169 11.27 10.55 -21.68
CA LYS A 169 11.83 11.58 -20.78
C LYS A 169 12.43 10.99 -19.51
N TRP A 170 11.91 9.84 -19.06
CA TRP A 170 12.30 9.17 -17.82
C TRP A 170 13.28 8.01 -18.05
N ARG A 171 13.68 7.75 -19.31
CA ARG A 171 14.45 6.55 -19.70
C ARG A 171 15.78 6.40 -18.96
N ASN A 172 16.39 7.51 -18.57
CA ASN A 172 17.68 7.55 -17.87
C ASN A 172 17.55 8.09 -16.45
N ASP A 173 16.32 8.19 -15.92
CA ASP A 173 16.11 8.54 -14.52
C ASP A 173 16.49 7.34 -13.65
N THR A 174 17.56 7.50 -12.88
CA THR A 174 18.05 6.51 -11.92
C THR A 174 17.89 6.98 -10.48
N ALA A 175 17.12 8.05 -10.24
CA ALA A 175 16.96 8.66 -8.93
C ALA A 175 16.39 7.66 -7.94
N CYS A 176 17.22 7.25 -6.99
CA CYS A 176 16.86 6.29 -5.95
C CYS A 176 17.81 6.41 -4.76
N THR A 177 17.57 5.61 -3.73
CA THR A 177 18.36 5.63 -2.48
C THR A 177 19.53 4.64 -2.48
N ILE A 178 19.82 4.01 -3.63
CA ILE A 178 20.86 3.00 -3.80
C ILE A 178 22.08 3.65 -4.48
N PRO A 179 23.20 3.89 -3.78
CA PRO A 179 24.35 4.62 -4.33
C PRO A 179 24.92 4.02 -5.63
N SER A 180 24.98 2.69 -5.73
CA SER A 180 25.52 2.01 -6.92
C SER A 180 24.64 2.10 -8.16
N VAL A 181 23.36 2.48 -8.00
CA VAL A 181 22.41 2.63 -9.11
C VAL A 181 22.20 4.10 -9.45
N ALA A 182 22.08 4.95 -8.43
CA ALA A 182 21.70 6.34 -8.62
C ALA A 182 22.79 7.22 -9.22
N GLY A 183 24.07 6.92 -8.95
CA GLY A 183 25.17 7.81 -9.34
C GLY A 183 24.95 9.23 -8.81
N ASP A 184 24.94 10.22 -9.69
CA ASP A 184 24.72 11.63 -9.34
C ASP A 184 23.26 11.96 -8.98
N MET A 185 22.31 11.02 -9.15
CA MET A 185 20.90 11.17 -8.79
C MET A 185 20.55 10.54 -7.43
N LEU A 186 21.52 10.34 -6.55
CA LEU A 186 21.30 9.73 -5.24
C LEU A 186 20.33 10.55 -4.38
N LEU A 187 19.20 9.94 -4.03
CA LEU A 187 18.24 10.47 -3.08
C LEU A 187 18.62 10.07 -1.65
N PRO A 188 18.36 10.92 -0.64
CA PRO A 188 18.49 10.51 0.75
C PRO A 188 17.46 9.42 1.10
N THR A 189 17.57 8.78 2.27
CA THR A 189 16.55 7.82 2.74
C THR A 189 15.45 8.45 3.57
N SER A 190 15.56 9.75 3.91
CA SER A 190 14.56 10.54 4.62
C SER A 190 14.68 12.03 4.27
N VAL A 191 13.68 12.84 4.62
CA VAL A 191 13.71 14.31 4.45
C VAL A 191 14.85 14.98 5.21
N ASN A 192 15.36 14.36 6.28
CA ASN A 192 16.47 14.87 7.07
C ASN A 192 17.84 14.31 6.61
N GLY A 193 17.89 13.69 5.43
CA GLY A 193 19.09 13.00 4.93
C GLY A 193 19.09 11.50 5.21
N THR A 194 20.22 10.85 4.90
CA THR A 194 20.44 9.43 5.15
C THR A 194 21.18 9.24 6.47
N PRO A 195 20.55 8.69 7.51
CA PRO A 195 21.20 8.49 8.80
C PRO A 195 22.24 7.35 8.72
N GLU A 196 23.34 7.55 9.43
CA GLU A 196 24.28 6.47 9.73
C GLU A 196 23.75 5.63 10.90
N ILE A 197 23.71 4.32 10.71
CA ILE A 197 23.31 3.39 11.76
C ILE A 197 24.55 2.64 12.25
N PRO A 198 24.87 2.67 13.56
CA PRO A 198 26.00 1.93 14.10
C PRO A 198 25.90 0.42 13.84
N ALA A 199 27.04 -0.22 13.53
CA ALA A 199 27.12 -1.66 13.33
C ALA A 199 26.56 -2.48 14.50
N SER A 200 26.75 -1.98 15.73
CA SER A 200 26.25 -2.60 16.97
C SER A 200 24.73 -2.80 16.99
N ILE A 201 23.97 -1.97 16.29
CA ILE A 201 22.51 -2.15 16.15
C ILE A 201 22.21 -3.41 15.33
N TYR A 202 22.89 -3.60 14.20
CA TYR A 202 22.73 -4.79 13.36
C TYR A 202 23.22 -6.06 14.06
N GLU A 203 24.33 -5.97 14.79
CA GLU A 203 24.86 -7.06 15.62
C GLU A 203 23.84 -7.50 16.69
N GLU A 204 23.20 -6.54 17.37
CA GLU A 204 22.17 -6.83 18.37
C GLU A 204 20.92 -7.47 17.75
N VAL A 205 20.47 -7.00 16.57
CA VAL A 205 19.37 -7.63 15.82
C VAL A 205 19.71 -9.07 15.45
N ALA A 206 20.92 -9.31 14.92
CA ALA A 206 21.38 -10.65 14.56
C ALA A 206 21.45 -11.58 15.80
N ARG A 207 21.97 -11.08 16.92
CA ARG A 207 22.04 -11.82 18.20
C ARG A 207 20.65 -12.22 18.70
N ARG A 208 19.66 -11.32 18.60
CA ARG A 208 18.25 -11.61 18.95
C ARG A 208 17.68 -12.70 18.07
N TRP A 209 17.89 -12.60 16.75
CA TRP A 209 17.41 -13.59 15.80
C TRP A 209 17.96 -14.99 16.06
N GLU A 210 19.27 -15.12 16.30
CA GLU A 210 19.87 -16.43 16.63
C GLU A 210 19.29 -17.00 17.93
N LYS A 211 19.06 -16.16 18.95
CA LYS A 211 18.41 -16.60 20.19
C LYS A 211 16.99 -17.11 19.95
N GLU A 212 16.20 -16.42 19.13
CA GLU A 212 14.84 -16.84 18.78
C GLU A 212 14.82 -18.13 17.96
N LYS A 213 15.72 -18.24 16.99
CA LYS A 213 15.89 -19.43 16.15
C LYS A 213 16.24 -20.66 16.98
N GLU A 214 17.15 -20.54 17.93
CA GLU A 214 17.50 -21.63 18.86
C GLU A 214 16.35 -21.99 19.79
N ALA A 215 15.54 -21.02 20.23
CA ALA A 215 14.34 -21.30 21.01
C ALA A 215 13.29 -22.09 20.21
N ARG A 216 13.08 -21.76 18.93
CA ARG A 216 12.14 -22.45 18.03
C ARG A 216 12.55 -23.88 17.67
N LYS A 217 13.84 -24.22 17.76
CA LYS A 217 14.29 -25.61 17.56
C LYS A 217 14.04 -26.51 18.77
N ARG A 218 13.81 -25.92 19.95
CA ARG A 218 13.67 -26.64 21.23
C ARG A 218 12.22 -26.85 21.66
N GLY A 219 11.25 -26.19 21.02
CA GLY A 219 9.82 -26.35 21.24
C GLY A 219 9.16 -26.91 20.00
#